data_AF-A0A671RFR6-F1
#
_entry.id   AF-A0A671RFR6-F1
#
_cell.length_a   1.000
_cell.length_b   1.000
_cell.length_c   1.000
_cell.angle_alpha   90.00
_cell.angle_beta   90.00
_cell.angle_gamma   90.00
#
_symmetry.space_group_name_H-M   'P 1'
#
loop_
_entity.id
_entity.type
_entity.pdbx_description
1 polymer ?
#
loop_
_entity_poly.entity_id
_entity_poly.type
_entity_poly.pdbx_seq_one_letter_code
_entity_poly.pdbx_strand_id
1 'polypeptide(L)'
;MWALLLVSTLPLVTPFYVPGVAPMNFHQNSPVEIKAVKLTSSRTQLPYEYYSLPFCKPDNIFYKAENLGEVLRGDRIVNTLYTVLMNLDKKCEVLCKKPDDPIKLSVDESKLLAERIQEEYYVHLIADNLPVATRLELYPNKEEGMDEEQRKDTLKDIQFEHGYRLGFTENNKFYLHNHLSFILYYHKEKLEEDVEHNYRVVRFEVMPKSVKLEDIKADERNTCTLPETVAPVPQEIDPTKENSILFTYSVHWEESEVKWASRWDTYLTMSDVQIHWFSISRSSDDNILLPLHVHGFVRRIRCRKTLPHS
;
A
#
# COMPACT_ATOMS: atom_id res chain seq x y z
N MET A 1 22.11 6.98 -57.43
CA MET A 1 22.21 5.59 -56.91
C MET A 1 23.01 5.49 -55.60
N TRP A 2 22.95 6.51 -54.73
CA TRP A 2 23.64 6.53 -53.42
C TRP A 2 22.73 6.97 -52.25
N ALA A 3 21.47 7.35 -52.52
CA ALA A 3 20.51 7.72 -51.49
C ALA A 3 19.73 6.52 -50.91
N LEU A 4 19.77 5.36 -51.57
CA LEU A 4 19.07 4.14 -51.13
C LEU A 4 19.87 3.30 -50.12
N LEU A 5 21.16 3.57 -49.94
CA LEU A 5 22.02 2.78 -49.03
C LEU A 5 21.99 3.27 -47.58
N LEU A 6 21.59 4.53 -47.35
CA LEU A 6 21.57 5.17 -46.02
C LEU A 6 20.35 4.81 -45.16
N VAL A 7 19.35 4.12 -45.73
CA VAL A 7 18.16 3.67 -44.97
C VAL A 7 18.38 2.30 -44.30
N SER A 8 19.46 1.59 -44.65
CA SER A 8 19.73 0.23 -44.14
C SER A 8 20.41 0.16 -42.76
N THR A 9 20.76 1.30 -42.16
CA THR A 9 21.48 1.38 -40.87
C THR A 9 20.62 1.91 -39.73
N LEU A 10 19.31 1.69 -39.75
CA LEU A 10 18.50 1.90 -38.55
C LEU A 10 18.73 0.71 -37.60
N PRO A 11 19.19 0.93 -36.36
CA PRO A 11 19.30 -0.16 -35.40
C PRO A 11 17.90 -0.74 -35.16
N LEU A 12 17.79 -2.07 -35.17
CA LEU A 12 16.60 -2.75 -34.65
C LEU A 12 16.45 -2.33 -33.19
N VAL A 13 15.53 -1.40 -32.92
CA VAL A 13 15.12 -1.08 -31.56
C VAL A 13 14.30 -2.27 -31.08
N THR A 14 14.90 -3.09 -30.22
CA THR A 14 14.12 -4.08 -29.46
C THR A 14 13.25 -3.30 -28.48
N PRO A 15 11.91 -3.38 -28.56
CA PRO A 15 11.05 -2.72 -27.60
C PRO A 15 11.35 -3.31 -26.21
N PHE A 16 11.92 -2.49 -25.33
CA PHE A 16 12.12 -2.85 -23.94
C PHE A 16 10.80 -2.63 -23.21
N TYR A 17 10.15 -3.74 -22.84
CA TYR A 17 8.97 -3.68 -22.00
C TYR A 17 9.41 -3.27 -20.59
N VAL A 18 8.88 -2.15 -20.11
CA VAL A 18 9.01 -1.74 -18.71
C VAL A 18 7.78 -2.26 -17.97
N PRO A 19 7.93 -3.27 -17.09
CA PRO A 19 6.84 -3.73 -16.24
C PRO A 19 6.24 -2.56 -15.44
N GLY A 20 4.90 -2.52 -15.38
CA GLY A 20 4.13 -1.46 -14.70
C GLY A 20 3.66 -0.29 -15.57
N VAL A 21 4.07 -0.20 -16.85
CA VAL A 21 3.72 0.91 -17.76
C VAL A 21 2.55 0.58 -18.70
N ALA A 22 2.33 -0.69 -19.04
CA ALA A 22 1.24 -1.10 -19.93
C ALA A 22 -0.01 -1.52 -19.12
N PRO A 23 -1.23 -1.25 -19.62
CA PRO A 23 -2.46 -1.67 -18.96
C PRO A 23 -2.60 -3.19 -18.98
N MET A 24 -2.89 -3.78 -17.82
CA MET A 24 -3.30 -5.18 -17.72
C MET A 24 -4.82 -5.28 -17.86
N ASN A 25 -5.28 -6.07 -18.83
CA ASN A 25 -6.70 -6.38 -19.01
C ASN A 25 -7.00 -7.71 -18.34
N PHE A 26 -8.10 -7.75 -17.59
CA PHE A 26 -8.61 -8.96 -16.95
C PHE A 26 -9.92 -9.36 -17.60
N HIS A 27 -10.12 -10.66 -17.77
CA HIS A 27 -11.44 -11.22 -18.08
C HIS A 27 -12.21 -11.47 -16.77
N GLN A 28 -13.53 -11.66 -16.88
CA GLN A 28 -14.35 -12.12 -15.75
C GLN A 28 -13.72 -13.35 -15.08
N ASN A 29 -13.70 -13.37 -13.74
CA ASN A 29 -13.11 -14.46 -12.93
C ASN A 29 -11.59 -14.68 -13.12
N SER A 30 -10.88 -13.80 -13.82
CA SER A 30 -9.41 -13.88 -13.89
C SER A 30 -8.81 -13.63 -12.50
N PRO A 31 -7.72 -14.33 -12.14
CA PRO A 31 -7.07 -14.09 -10.85
C PRO A 31 -6.39 -12.72 -10.80
N VAL A 32 -6.64 -11.98 -9.73
CA VAL A 32 -5.96 -10.71 -9.41
C VAL A 32 -5.05 -10.98 -8.22
N GLU A 33 -3.74 -10.98 -8.46
CA GLU A 33 -2.76 -11.28 -7.41
C GLU A 33 -2.62 -10.10 -6.44
N ILE A 34 -2.92 -10.33 -5.16
CA ILE A 34 -2.55 -9.42 -4.07
C ILE A 34 -1.17 -9.82 -3.57
N LYS A 35 -0.24 -8.87 -3.57
CA LYS A 35 1.13 -9.08 -3.12
C LYS A 35 1.43 -8.19 -1.92
N ALA A 36 2.38 -8.60 -1.09
CA ALA A 36 2.82 -7.81 0.05
C ALA A 36 4.18 -7.19 -0.23
N VAL A 37 4.35 -5.92 0.14
CA VAL A 37 5.57 -5.16 -0.12
C VAL A 37 6.44 -5.12 1.14
N LYS A 38 5.98 -4.41 2.17
CA LYS A 38 6.72 -4.21 3.43
C LYS A 38 5.81 -3.67 4.54
N LEU A 39 6.38 -3.59 5.72
CA LEU A 39 5.84 -2.92 6.89
C LEU A 39 6.62 -1.61 7.10
N THR A 40 5.94 -0.49 7.31
CA THR A 40 6.57 0.80 7.67
C THR A 40 5.86 1.39 8.88
N SER A 41 6.51 2.32 9.60
CA SER A 41 5.93 2.94 10.79
C SER A 41 6.00 4.46 10.67
N SER A 42 4.99 5.16 11.20
CA SER A 42 5.00 6.62 11.37
C SER A 42 5.96 7.06 12.50
N ARG A 43 6.26 6.15 13.43
CA ARG A 43 7.03 6.42 14.66
C ARG A 43 8.50 6.02 14.54
N THR A 44 8.80 5.03 13.72
CA THR A 44 10.15 4.46 13.56
C THR A 44 10.57 4.46 12.09
N GLN A 45 11.88 4.60 11.85
CA GLN A 45 12.44 4.71 10.50
C GLN A 45 12.80 3.36 9.85
N LEU A 46 12.54 2.23 10.53
CA LEU A 46 12.96 0.91 10.09
C LEU A 46 11.81 0.18 9.37
N PRO A 47 11.93 -0.09 8.05
CA PRO A 47 10.98 -0.96 7.38
C PRO A 47 11.27 -2.43 7.72
N TYR A 48 10.22 -3.24 7.81
CA TYR A 48 10.32 -4.69 7.99
C TYR A 48 9.69 -5.46 6.84
N GLU A 49 10.15 -6.68 6.61
CA GLU A 49 9.55 -7.59 5.63
C GLU A 49 8.15 -8.03 6.11
N TYR A 50 7.23 -8.26 5.17
CA TYR A 50 5.85 -8.67 5.51
C TYR A 50 5.81 -9.90 6.43
N TYR A 51 6.54 -10.96 6.07
CA TYR A 51 6.61 -12.20 6.85
C TYR A 51 7.55 -12.16 8.07
N SER A 52 8.00 -10.97 8.50
CA SER A 52 8.65 -10.82 9.82
C SER A 52 7.66 -10.95 10.98
N LEU A 53 6.37 -10.77 10.68
CA LEU A 53 5.26 -10.96 11.61
C LEU A 53 4.59 -12.32 11.35
N PRO A 54 3.88 -12.89 12.36
CA PRO A 54 3.24 -14.20 12.27
C PRO A 54 1.96 -14.17 11.41
N PHE A 55 2.05 -13.66 10.18
CA PHE A 55 1.00 -13.75 9.17
C PHE A 55 0.95 -15.14 8.53
N CYS A 56 -0.14 -15.40 7.82
CA CYS A 56 -0.31 -16.60 6.99
C CYS A 56 0.74 -16.68 5.88
N LYS A 57 1.73 -17.56 6.05
CA LYS A 57 2.84 -17.77 5.11
C LYS A 57 2.53 -18.92 4.13
N PRO A 58 2.70 -18.74 2.80
CA PRO A 58 2.61 -19.82 1.83
C PRO A 58 3.82 -20.76 1.94
N ASP A 59 3.68 -21.99 1.44
CA ASP A 59 4.77 -22.98 1.43
C ASP A 59 6.00 -22.48 0.66
N ASN A 60 5.76 -21.81 -0.47
CA ASN A 60 6.79 -21.22 -1.31
C ASN A 60 6.58 -19.70 -1.42
N ILE A 61 7.61 -18.96 -1.01
CA ILE A 61 7.69 -17.51 -1.19
C ILE A 61 8.47 -17.22 -2.47
N PHE A 62 7.84 -16.48 -3.38
CA PHE A 62 8.46 -15.98 -4.60
C PHE A 62 8.58 -14.47 -4.53
N TYR A 63 9.76 -13.96 -4.89
CA TYR A 63 10.00 -12.54 -5.05
C TYR A 63 9.64 -12.12 -6.48
N LYS A 64 8.76 -11.13 -6.63
CA LYS A 64 8.45 -10.51 -7.91
C LYS A 64 8.84 -9.03 -7.85
N ALA A 65 9.60 -8.53 -8.80
CA ALA A 65 9.81 -7.09 -8.93
C ALA A 65 8.82 -6.57 -9.99
N GLU A 66 7.94 -5.64 -9.65
CA GLU A 66 6.92 -5.17 -10.58
C GLU A 66 7.37 -3.92 -11.35
N ASN A 67 8.22 -3.06 -10.77
CA ASN A 67 8.77 -1.91 -11.48
C ASN A 67 10.21 -1.55 -11.07
N LEU A 68 10.88 -0.73 -11.89
CA LEU A 68 12.26 -0.29 -11.65
C LEU A 68 12.40 0.51 -10.34
N GLY A 69 11.37 1.28 -9.96
CA GLY A 69 11.38 2.06 -8.72
C GLY A 69 11.42 1.19 -7.46
N GLU A 70 10.77 0.03 -7.46
CA GLU A 70 10.81 -0.95 -6.37
C GLU A 70 12.17 -1.61 -6.25
N VAL A 71 12.78 -1.95 -7.40
CA VAL A 71 14.13 -2.50 -7.45
C VAL A 71 15.13 -1.51 -6.85
N LEU A 72 15.03 -0.23 -7.20
CA LEU A 72 15.91 0.82 -6.66
C LEU A 72 15.69 1.09 -5.18
N ARG A 73 14.46 0.95 -4.68
CA ARG A 73 14.13 1.04 -3.25
C ARG A 73 14.56 -0.21 -2.46
N GLY A 74 14.93 -1.30 -3.15
CA GLY A 74 15.23 -2.58 -2.53
C GLY A 74 13.98 -3.27 -1.95
N ASP A 75 12.80 -2.91 -2.43
CA ASP A 75 11.54 -3.50 -1.95
C ASP A 75 11.44 -4.95 -2.44
N ARG A 76 11.20 -5.86 -1.50
CA ARG A 76 11.08 -7.31 -1.75
C ARG A 76 9.61 -7.71 -1.75
N ILE A 77 8.95 -7.55 -2.90
CA ILE A 77 7.53 -7.91 -3.01
C ILE A 77 7.38 -9.43 -3.05
N VAL A 78 6.50 -9.94 -2.20
CA VAL A 78 6.23 -11.36 -2.00
C VAL A 78 4.77 -11.71 -2.30
N ASN A 79 4.53 -12.93 -2.75
CA ASN A 79 3.17 -13.46 -2.93
C ASN A 79 2.46 -13.61 -1.58
N THR A 80 1.13 -13.43 -1.58
CA THR A 80 0.27 -13.69 -0.42
C THR A 80 -0.66 -14.86 -0.69
N LEU A 81 -1.46 -15.26 0.32
CA LEU A 81 -2.48 -16.31 0.21
C LEU A 81 -3.87 -15.76 -0.15
N TYR A 82 -4.02 -14.44 -0.35
CA TYR A 82 -5.30 -13.86 -0.74
C TYR A 82 -5.67 -14.30 -2.15
N THR A 83 -6.84 -14.92 -2.29
CA THR A 83 -7.36 -15.38 -3.58
C THR A 83 -8.47 -14.44 -4.05
N VAL A 84 -8.15 -13.52 -4.94
CA VAL A 84 -9.09 -12.55 -5.50
C VAL A 84 -9.34 -12.89 -6.97
N LEU A 85 -10.62 -12.99 -7.35
CA LEU A 85 -11.04 -13.20 -8.74
C LEU A 85 -11.76 -11.95 -9.23
N MET A 86 -11.52 -11.60 -10.50
CA MET A 86 -12.03 -10.37 -11.11
C MET A 86 -13.56 -10.36 -11.12
N ASN A 87 -14.15 -9.26 -10.62
CA ASN A 87 -15.59 -9.03 -10.57
C ASN A 87 -16.36 -10.20 -9.91
N LEU A 88 -15.79 -10.78 -8.85
CA LEU A 88 -16.40 -11.81 -8.02
C LEU A 88 -16.28 -11.42 -6.55
N ASP A 89 -17.40 -11.06 -5.94
CA ASP A 89 -17.48 -10.68 -4.55
C ASP A 89 -17.35 -11.87 -3.61
N LYS A 90 -16.63 -11.66 -2.49
CA LYS A 90 -16.47 -12.63 -1.41
C LYS A 90 -16.82 -11.95 -0.09
N LYS A 91 -17.91 -12.40 0.55
CA LYS A 91 -18.37 -11.80 1.81
C LYS A 91 -17.40 -12.01 2.97
N CYS A 92 -16.84 -13.20 3.11
CA CYS A 92 -15.83 -13.53 4.12
C CYS A 92 -15.17 -14.86 3.77
N GLU A 93 -13.85 -14.88 3.74
CA GLU A 93 -13.03 -16.06 3.52
C GLU A 93 -11.87 -16.10 4.51
N VAL A 94 -11.53 -17.32 4.95
CA VAL A 94 -10.45 -17.60 5.88
C VAL A 94 -9.14 -17.77 5.13
N LEU A 95 -8.07 -17.12 5.60
CA LEU A 95 -6.83 -17.00 4.82
C LEU A 95 -5.94 -18.24 4.82
N CYS A 96 -5.74 -18.92 5.95
CA CYS A 96 -4.80 -20.05 6.00
C CYS A 96 -5.14 -21.17 6.98
N LYS A 97 -5.73 -20.84 8.12
CA LYS A 97 -5.99 -21.79 9.21
C LYS A 97 -7.49 -21.89 9.46
N LYS A 98 -8.01 -23.06 9.82
CA LYS A 98 -9.44 -23.20 10.18
C LYS A 98 -9.67 -22.67 11.60
N PRO A 99 -10.90 -22.29 11.97
CA PRO A 99 -11.21 -21.91 13.35
C PRO A 99 -10.84 -22.97 14.39
N ASP A 100 -10.82 -24.25 14.00
CA ASP A 100 -10.46 -25.38 14.88
C ASP A 100 -8.94 -25.50 15.14
N ASP A 101 -8.09 -24.88 14.32
CA ASP A 101 -6.62 -24.81 14.49
C ASP A 101 -6.14 -23.37 14.23
N PRO A 102 -6.50 -22.40 15.09
CA PRO A 102 -6.12 -21.01 14.91
C PRO A 102 -4.59 -20.86 15.05
N ILE A 103 -4.05 -19.76 14.53
CA ILE A 103 -2.62 -19.47 14.69
C ILE A 103 -2.37 -19.18 16.18
N LYS A 104 -1.64 -20.07 16.83
CA LYS A 104 -1.18 -19.90 18.21
C LYS A 104 0.12 -19.10 18.19
N LEU A 105 0.06 -17.91 18.76
CA LEU A 105 1.20 -17.05 18.97
C LEU A 105 1.86 -17.42 20.29
N SER A 106 3.17 -17.63 20.26
CA SER A 106 3.99 -17.69 21.47
C SER A 106 3.95 -16.35 22.23
N VAL A 107 4.42 -16.36 23.48
CA VAL A 107 4.54 -15.12 24.28
C VAL A 107 5.46 -14.11 23.60
N ASP A 108 6.58 -14.56 23.02
CA ASP A 108 7.53 -13.69 22.32
C ASP A 108 6.92 -13.09 21.04
N GLU A 109 6.18 -13.89 20.26
CA GLU A 109 5.47 -13.39 19.07
C GLU A 109 4.33 -12.43 19.42
N SER A 110 3.62 -12.70 20.51
CA SER A 110 2.55 -11.85 21.03
C SER A 110 3.10 -10.49 21.48
N LYS A 111 4.24 -10.50 22.17
CA LYS A 111 4.97 -9.29 22.55
C LYS A 111 5.47 -8.52 21.34
N LEU A 112 6.12 -9.19 20.37
CA LEU A 112 6.57 -8.58 19.13
C LEU A 112 5.41 -7.91 18.38
N LEU A 113 4.26 -8.59 18.28
CA LEU A 113 3.09 -8.07 17.60
C LEU A 113 2.51 -6.84 18.32
N ALA A 114 2.43 -6.88 19.65
CA ALA A 114 2.00 -5.74 20.46
C ALA A 114 2.94 -4.53 20.31
N GLU A 115 4.25 -4.74 20.30
CA GLU A 115 5.25 -3.70 20.04
C GLU A 115 5.03 -3.05 18.67
N ARG A 116 4.82 -3.86 17.61
CA ARG A 116 4.54 -3.30 16.27
C ARG A 116 3.21 -2.56 16.18
N ILE A 117 2.19 -2.97 16.94
CA ILE A 117 0.93 -2.21 17.03
C ILE A 117 1.17 -0.86 17.74
N GLN A 118 1.94 -0.85 18.82
CA GLN A 118 2.30 0.36 19.57
C GLN A 118 3.16 1.35 18.75
N GLU A 119 4.01 0.81 17.88
CA GLU A 119 4.86 1.56 16.95
C GLU A 119 4.08 2.01 15.69
N GLU A 120 2.77 1.78 15.61
CA GLU A 120 1.91 2.20 14.50
C GLU A 120 2.41 1.71 13.14
N TYR A 121 2.72 0.41 13.04
CA TYR A 121 3.10 -0.18 11.76
C TYR A 121 1.92 -0.23 10.79
N TYR A 122 2.19 0.20 9.55
CA TYR A 122 1.36 0.08 8.37
C TYR A 122 1.86 -1.08 7.52
N VAL A 123 0.90 -1.84 7.01
CA VAL A 123 1.12 -2.93 6.07
C VAL A 123 0.85 -2.44 4.66
N HIS A 124 1.85 -2.57 3.79
CA HIS A 124 1.75 -2.20 2.38
C HIS A 124 1.48 -3.43 1.52
N LEU A 125 0.32 -3.44 0.88
CA LEU A 125 -0.05 -4.42 -0.15
C LEU A 125 -0.13 -3.74 -1.52
N ILE A 126 -0.06 -4.54 -2.57
CA ILE A 126 -0.12 -4.08 -3.96
C ILE A 126 -0.96 -5.05 -4.80
N ALA A 127 -1.76 -4.50 -5.72
CA ALA A 127 -2.57 -5.25 -6.68
C ALA A 127 -2.56 -4.54 -8.03
N ASP A 128 -2.20 -5.23 -9.11
CA ASP A 128 -2.06 -4.64 -10.46
C ASP A 128 -1.23 -3.31 -10.48
N ASN A 129 -0.11 -3.32 -9.76
CA ASN A 129 0.76 -2.16 -9.53
C ASN A 129 0.15 -1.01 -8.69
N LEU A 130 -1.08 -1.13 -8.19
CA LEU A 130 -1.70 -0.12 -7.34
C LEU A 130 -1.42 -0.44 -5.87
N PRO A 131 -0.90 0.51 -5.09
CA PRO A 131 -0.77 0.32 -3.65
C PRO A 131 -2.15 0.27 -3.02
N VAL A 132 -2.28 -0.48 -1.93
CA VAL A 132 -3.50 -0.47 -1.13
C VAL A 132 -3.62 0.85 -0.40
N ALA A 133 -4.83 1.41 -0.32
CA ALA A 133 -5.11 2.60 0.46
C ALA A 133 -6.22 2.39 1.48
N THR A 134 -6.07 2.99 2.65
CA THR A 134 -7.14 3.07 3.66
C THR A 134 -7.85 4.41 3.53
N ARG A 135 -9.18 4.36 3.37
CA ARG A 135 -10.04 5.55 3.34
C ARG A 135 -10.39 5.98 4.77
N LEU A 136 -10.04 7.20 5.14
CA LEU A 136 -10.39 7.83 6.40
C LEU A 136 -11.46 8.90 6.16
N GLU A 137 -12.61 8.74 6.80
CA GLU A 137 -13.64 9.79 6.86
C GLU A 137 -13.36 10.66 8.08
N LEU A 138 -12.76 11.83 7.88
CA LEU A 138 -12.59 12.81 8.95
C LEU A 138 -13.85 13.65 9.04
N TYR A 139 -14.45 13.67 10.23
CA TYR A 139 -15.46 14.66 10.56
C TYR A 139 -14.71 15.91 10.99
N PRO A 140 -14.88 17.06 10.29
CA PRO A 140 -14.28 18.30 10.76
C PRO A 140 -14.72 18.55 12.21
N ASN A 141 -13.75 18.83 13.08
CA ASN A 141 -14.01 19.10 14.48
C ASN A 141 -15.06 20.21 14.61
N LYS A 142 -16.04 20.00 15.48
CA LYS A 142 -17.07 20.97 15.85
C LYS A 142 -16.44 22.33 16.12
N GLU A 143 -16.61 23.30 15.23
CA GLU A 143 -16.60 24.70 15.66
C GLU A 143 -17.89 24.90 16.45
N GLU A 144 -17.79 25.07 17.76
CA GLU A 144 -18.93 25.31 18.65
C GLU A 144 -19.68 26.57 18.18
N GLY A 145 -20.84 26.39 17.53
CA GLY A 145 -21.72 27.51 17.17
C GLY A 145 -22.53 27.39 15.87
N MET A 146 -22.43 26.32 15.07
CA MET A 146 -23.22 26.20 13.84
C MET A 146 -24.56 25.47 14.01
N ASP A 147 -25.61 26.05 13.44
CA ASP A 147 -26.99 25.59 13.50
C ASP A 147 -27.20 24.18 12.90
N GLU A 148 -28.17 23.48 13.49
CA GLU A 148 -28.57 22.10 13.21
C GLU A 148 -28.98 21.82 11.75
N GLU A 149 -29.23 22.81 10.91
CA GLU A 149 -29.67 22.64 9.52
C GLU A 149 -28.50 22.69 8.51
N GLN A 150 -27.34 23.23 8.90
CA GLN A 150 -26.07 23.17 8.16
C GLN A 150 -25.26 21.88 8.45
N ARG A 151 -25.82 20.94 9.23
CA ARG A 151 -25.18 19.66 9.58
C ARG A 151 -25.11 18.63 8.44
N LYS A 152 -25.85 18.82 7.35
CA LYS A 152 -25.92 17.83 6.26
C LYS A 152 -24.93 18.07 5.11
N ASP A 153 -24.27 19.23 5.08
CA ASP A 153 -23.40 19.65 3.97
C ASP A 153 -21.98 20.02 4.43
N THR A 154 -21.58 19.57 5.63
CA THR A 154 -20.16 19.57 6.00
C THR A 154 -19.49 18.51 5.12
N LEU A 155 -18.79 18.97 4.09
CA LEU A 155 -17.94 18.18 3.22
C LEU A 155 -17.13 17.21 4.10
N LYS A 156 -17.41 15.91 3.95
CA LYS A 156 -16.57 14.86 4.52
C LYS A 156 -15.22 14.98 3.84
N ASP A 157 -14.22 15.49 4.54
CA ASP A 157 -12.85 15.43 4.04
C ASP A 157 -12.43 13.96 4.08
N ILE A 158 -12.41 13.36 2.89
CA ILE A 158 -11.96 11.99 2.68
C ILE A 158 -10.46 12.05 2.50
N GLN A 159 -9.73 11.55 3.49
CA GLN A 159 -8.29 11.39 3.40
C GLN A 159 -7.97 9.93 3.09
N PHE A 160 -6.89 9.70 2.35
CA PHE A 160 -6.41 8.36 2.07
C PHE A 160 -4.99 8.21 2.63
N GLU A 161 -4.78 7.11 3.37
CA GLU A 161 -3.47 6.69 3.87
C GLU A 161 -2.95 5.51 3.04
N HIS A 162 -1.63 5.47 2.80
CA HIS A 162 -1.00 4.34 2.11
C HIS A 162 -0.87 3.14 3.06
N GLY A 163 -1.32 1.98 2.62
CA GLY A 163 -1.34 0.78 3.46
C GLY A 163 -2.52 0.77 4.44
N TYR A 164 -2.49 -0.17 5.38
CA TYR A 164 -3.42 -0.21 6.51
C TYR A 164 -2.67 -0.40 7.82
N ARG A 165 -3.19 0.17 8.91
CA ARG A 165 -2.62 0.00 10.24
C ARG A 165 -2.72 -1.46 10.68
N LEU A 166 -1.65 -2.03 11.21
CA LEU A 166 -1.63 -3.40 11.74
C LEU A 166 -2.67 -3.61 12.85
N GLY A 167 -2.94 -2.57 13.62
CA GLY A 167 -3.86 -2.59 14.73
C GLY A 167 -4.05 -1.22 15.34
N PHE A 168 -4.66 -1.17 16.51
CA PHE A 168 -4.83 0.05 17.30
C PHE A 168 -4.62 -0.23 18.78
N THR A 169 -4.33 0.83 19.53
CA THR A 169 -4.18 0.77 20.99
C THR A 169 -5.33 1.54 21.62
N GLU A 170 -6.08 0.90 22.53
CA GLU A 170 -7.17 1.54 23.27
C GLU A 170 -7.13 1.08 24.72
N ASN A 171 -7.26 2.01 25.68
CA ASN A 171 -7.19 1.72 27.13
C ASN A 171 -5.95 0.92 27.55
N ASN A 172 -4.79 1.21 26.94
CA ASN A 172 -3.52 0.53 27.19
C ASN A 172 -3.53 -0.98 26.83
N LYS A 173 -4.45 -1.38 25.95
CA LYS A 173 -4.55 -2.72 25.36
C LYS A 173 -4.29 -2.63 23.86
N PHE A 174 -3.75 -3.71 23.30
CA PHE A 174 -3.39 -3.80 21.88
C PHE A 174 -4.43 -4.63 21.14
N TYR A 175 -4.94 -4.11 20.04
CA TYR A 175 -5.93 -4.79 19.21
C TYR A 175 -5.40 -4.98 17.79
N LEU A 176 -5.52 -6.20 17.27
CA LEU A 176 -5.03 -6.57 15.94
C LEU A 176 -6.13 -6.41 14.88
N HIS A 177 -5.80 -5.85 13.72
CA HIS A 177 -6.64 -5.95 12.54
C HIS A 177 -6.44 -7.29 11.84
N ASN A 178 -7.33 -8.24 12.12
CA ASN A 178 -7.26 -9.59 11.60
C ASN A 178 -8.26 -9.85 10.44
N HIS A 179 -9.22 -8.96 10.22
CA HIS A 179 -10.12 -9.03 9.08
C HIS A 179 -9.85 -7.87 8.12
N LEU A 180 -9.53 -8.16 6.85
CA LEU A 180 -9.31 -7.14 5.82
C LEU A 180 -10.43 -7.17 4.79
N SER A 181 -11.16 -6.06 4.68
CA SER A 181 -12.17 -5.91 3.63
C SER A 181 -11.56 -5.17 2.45
N PHE A 182 -11.24 -5.89 1.38
CA PHE A 182 -10.71 -5.31 0.15
C PHE A 182 -11.85 -4.78 -0.71
N ILE A 183 -11.68 -3.56 -1.20
CA ILE A 183 -12.60 -2.92 -2.15
C ILE A 183 -11.77 -2.61 -3.38
N LEU A 184 -12.03 -3.34 -4.46
CA LEU A 184 -11.35 -3.14 -5.74
C LEU A 184 -12.31 -2.47 -6.71
N TYR A 185 -11.82 -1.40 -7.33
CA TYR A 185 -12.57 -0.70 -8.35
C TYR A 185 -12.07 -1.09 -9.71
N TYR A 186 -13.01 -1.26 -10.64
CA TYR A 186 -12.69 -1.59 -12.01
C TYR A 186 -13.40 -0.69 -13.01
N HIS A 187 -12.77 -0.49 -14.16
CA HIS A 187 -13.35 0.22 -15.28
C HIS A 187 -13.67 -0.76 -16.41
N LYS A 188 -14.88 -0.66 -16.97
CA LYS A 188 -15.28 -1.40 -18.17
C LYS A 188 -14.98 -0.57 -19.41
N GLU A 189 -14.11 -1.08 -20.27
CA GLU A 189 -13.92 -0.48 -21.58
C GLU A 189 -15.06 -0.91 -22.50
N LYS A 190 -15.80 0.07 -23.06
CA LYS A 190 -16.82 -0.19 -24.08
C LYS A 190 -16.11 -0.54 -25.38
N LEU A 191 -15.92 -1.82 -25.64
CA LEU A 191 -15.56 -2.31 -26.96
C LEU A 191 -16.82 -2.35 -27.83
N GLU A 192 -16.64 -2.26 -29.16
CA GLU A 192 -17.72 -2.44 -30.14
C GLU A 192 -18.45 -3.78 -29.88
N GLU A 193 -19.73 -3.85 -30.28
CA GLU A 193 -20.83 -4.73 -29.77
C GLU A 193 -20.62 -6.26 -29.71
N ASP A 194 -19.41 -6.82 -29.86
CA ASP A 194 -19.20 -8.28 -29.90
C ASP A 194 -17.88 -8.79 -29.28
N VAL A 195 -17.20 -7.98 -28.45
CA VAL A 195 -15.99 -8.40 -27.71
C VAL A 195 -16.25 -8.41 -26.21
N GLU A 196 -15.93 -9.53 -25.54
CA GLU A 196 -15.99 -9.65 -24.08
C GLU A 196 -15.40 -8.41 -23.39
N HIS A 197 -16.11 -7.90 -22.37
CA HIS A 197 -15.65 -6.73 -21.63
C HIS A 197 -14.31 -7.03 -20.95
N ASN A 198 -13.27 -6.30 -21.36
CA ASN A 198 -12.02 -6.26 -20.63
C ASN A 198 -12.19 -5.37 -19.41
N TYR A 199 -11.91 -5.93 -18.24
CA TYR A 199 -11.94 -5.23 -16.98
C TYR A 199 -10.53 -4.71 -16.65
N ARG A 200 -10.42 -3.44 -16.25
CA ARG A 200 -9.15 -2.86 -15.76
C ARG A 200 -9.28 -2.44 -14.32
N VAL A 201 -8.37 -2.88 -13.46
CA VAL A 201 -8.34 -2.43 -12.06
C VAL A 201 -7.84 -0.98 -12.02
N VAL A 202 -8.60 -0.12 -11.36
CA VAL A 202 -8.33 1.32 -11.28
C VAL A 202 -8.15 1.82 -9.85
N ARG A 203 -8.60 1.08 -8.85
CA ARG A 203 -8.35 1.42 -7.45
C ARG A 203 -8.36 0.19 -6.57
N PHE A 204 -7.56 0.24 -5.53
CA PHE A 204 -7.43 -0.78 -4.50
C PHE A 204 -7.48 -0.11 -3.13
N GLU A 205 -8.61 -0.30 -2.44
CA GLU A 205 -8.85 0.18 -1.09
C GLU A 205 -8.95 -1.00 -0.11
N VAL A 206 -8.67 -0.72 1.17
CA VAL A 206 -8.83 -1.68 2.26
C VAL A 206 -9.50 -1.02 3.45
N MET A 207 -10.44 -1.74 4.05
CA MET A 207 -11.03 -1.39 5.33
C MET A 207 -10.62 -2.46 6.36
N PRO A 208 -9.62 -2.16 7.21
CA PRO A 208 -9.21 -3.09 8.25
C PRO A 208 -10.25 -3.13 9.37
N LYS A 209 -10.50 -4.34 9.89
CA LYS A 209 -11.40 -4.59 11.03
C LYS A 209 -10.73 -5.52 12.02
N SER A 210 -11.06 -5.33 13.30
CA SER A 210 -10.67 -6.24 14.38
C SER A 210 -11.88 -7.06 14.79
N VAL A 211 -11.77 -8.38 14.72
CA VAL A 211 -12.85 -9.33 15.01
C VAL A 211 -12.32 -10.43 15.90
N LYS A 212 -12.94 -10.61 17.07
CA LYS A 212 -12.58 -11.67 18.00
C LYS A 212 -12.79 -13.05 17.38
N LEU A 213 -11.90 -13.99 17.68
CA LEU A 213 -11.95 -15.37 17.16
C LEU A 213 -13.31 -16.05 17.34
N GLU A 214 -13.93 -15.88 18.51
CA GLU A 214 -15.22 -16.51 18.88
C GLU A 214 -16.38 -16.05 17.99
N ASP A 215 -16.28 -14.86 17.42
CA ASP A 215 -17.32 -14.28 16.55
C ASP A 215 -17.20 -14.77 15.10
N ILE A 216 -16.07 -15.40 14.73
CA ILE A 216 -15.81 -15.88 13.37
C ILE A 216 -16.30 -17.32 13.25
N LYS A 217 -17.41 -17.53 12.56
CA LYS A 217 -17.88 -18.86 12.19
C LYS A 217 -17.37 -19.18 10.79
N ALA A 218 -16.56 -20.24 10.65
CA ALA A 218 -16.16 -20.72 9.33
C ALA A 218 -16.73 -22.10 9.03
N ASP A 219 -17.01 -22.31 7.75
CA ASP A 219 -17.49 -23.57 7.19
C ASP A 219 -16.31 -24.38 6.60
N GLU A 220 -16.55 -25.64 6.25
CA GLU A 220 -15.53 -26.57 5.73
C GLU A 220 -14.84 -26.07 4.45
N ARG A 221 -15.47 -25.14 3.72
CA ARG A 221 -15.01 -24.55 2.45
C ARG A 221 -14.19 -23.26 2.62
N ASN A 222 -13.67 -22.97 3.81
CA ASN A 222 -12.97 -21.72 4.17
C ASN A 222 -13.82 -20.45 4.05
N THR A 223 -15.11 -20.55 3.76
CA THR A 223 -16.05 -19.42 3.84
C THR A 223 -16.38 -19.13 5.29
N CYS A 224 -16.35 -17.87 5.69
CA CYS A 224 -16.73 -17.43 7.03
C CYS A 224 -18.00 -16.58 7.04
N THR A 225 -18.56 -16.40 8.23
CA THR A 225 -19.63 -15.46 8.51
C THR A 225 -19.19 -14.60 9.68
N LEU A 226 -19.16 -13.28 9.46
CA LEU A 226 -18.94 -12.29 10.50
C LEU A 226 -20.26 -11.95 11.19
N PRO A 227 -20.24 -11.55 12.46
CA PRO A 227 -21.46 -11.10 13.13
C PRO A 227 -22.01 -9.85 12.43
N GLU A 228 -23.33 -9.79 12.25
CA GLU A 228 -24.05 -8.64 11.66
C GLU A 228 -24.05 -7.39 12.58
N THR A 229 -23.38 -7.46 13.73
CA THR A 229 -23.26 -6.33 14.66
C THR A 229 -22.42 -5.22 14.04
N VAL A 230 -22.92 -3.98 14.15
CA VAL A 230 -22.30 -2.76 13.57
C VAL A 230 -20.84 -2.56 14.00
N ALA A 231 -20.45 -3.06 15.18
CA ALA A 231 -19.07 -3.10 15.66
C ALA A 231 -18.77 -4.49 16.27
N PRO A 232 -17.97 -5.34 15.60
CA PRO A 232 -17.52 -6.60 16.18
C PRO A 232 -16.62 -6.35 17.40
N VAL A 233 -16.58 -7.31 18.32
CA VAL A 233 -15.67 -7.23 19.47
C VAL A 233 -14.23 -7.30 18.95
N PRO A 234 -13.35 -6.36 19.32
CA PRO A 234 -12.00 -6.34 18.78
C PRO A 234 -11.14 -7.47 19.36
N GLN A 235 -10.24 -7.99 18.54
CA GLN A 235 -9.28 -9.04 18.91
C GLN A 235 -8.11 -8.43 19.70
N GLU A 236 -8.15 -8.59 21.02
CA GLU A 236 -7.06 -8.19 21.93
C GLU A 236 -5.85 -9.12 21.77
N ILE A 237 -4.65 -8.56 21.88
CA ILE A 237 -3.36 -9.25 21.95
C ILE A 237 -2.73 -8.94 23.31
N ASP A 238 -2.68 -9.94 24.19
CA ASP A 238 -2.02 -9.83 25.51
C ASP A 238 -0.53 -10.20 25.34
N PRO A 239 0.43 -9.26 25.54
CA PRO A 239 1.85 -9.53 25.34
C PRO A 239 2.44 -10.49 26.39
N THR A 240 1.70 -10.83 27.46
CA THR A 240 2.18 -11.67 28.55
C THR A 240 1.79 -13.15 28.41
N LYS A 241 0.93 -13.47 27.44
CA LYS A 241 0.35 -14.80 27.25
C LYS A 241 0.41 -15.24 25.81
N GLU A 242 0.14 -16.52 25.59
CA GLU A 242 -0.14 -17.04 24.27
C GLU A 242 -1.50 -16.51 23.78
N ASN A 243 -1.56 -16.12 22.51
CA ASN A 243 -2.78 -15.64 21.87
C ASN A 243 -3.14 -16.56 20.71
N SER A 244 -4.44 -16.68 20.41
CA SER A 244 -4.91 -17.41 19.23
C SER A 244 -5.59 -16.44 18.28
N ILE A 245 -5.11 -16.38 17.03
CA ILE A 245 -5.62 -15.45 16.03
C ILE A 245 -6.04 -16.18 14.76
N LEU A 246 -7.01 -15.59 14.07
CA LEU A 246 -7.50 -16.06 12.79
C LEU A 246 -7.58 -14.89 11.81
N PHE A 247 -6.91 -15.02 10.68
CA PHE A 247 -6.95 -14.02 9.61
C PHE A 247 -8.05 -14.36 8.62
N THR A 248 -8.88 -13.36 8.33
CA THR A 248 -9.96 -13.47 7.36
C THR A 248 -9.95 -12.25 6.44
N TYR A 249 -10.61 -12.36 5.30
CA TYR A 249 -10.73 -11.26 4.37
C TYR A 249 -12.07 -11.29 3.64
N SER A 250 -12.47 -10.16 3.10
CA SER A 250 -13.59 -10.04 2.18
C SER A 250 -13.13 -9.28 0.94
N VAL A 251 -13.86 -9.45 -0.15
CA VAL A 251 -13.59 -8.82 -1.43
C VAL A 251 -14.90 -8.24 -1.94
N HIS A 252 -14.89 -6.95 -2.25
CA HIS A 252 -15.98 -6.26 -2.90
C HIS A 252 -15.47 -5.58 -4.17
N TRP A 253 -16.21 -5.74 -5.27
CA TRP A 253 -15.93 -5.09 -6.53
C TRP A 253 -16.92 -3.97 -6.81
N GLU A 254 -16.39 -2.79 -7.13
CA GLU A 254 -17.19 -1.63 -7.52
C GLU A 254 -16.81 -1.17 -8.93
N GLU A 255 -17.81 -0.91 -9.77
CA GLU A 255 -17.59 -0.32 -11.08
C GLU A 255 -17.29 1.18 -10.94
N SER A 256 -16.28 1.68 -11.65
CA SER A 256 -15.86 3.07 -11.62
C SER A 256 -15.81 3.67 -13.02
N GLU A 257 -16.26 4.92 -13.12
CA GLU A 257 -16.15 5.78 -14.31
C GLU A 257 -14.69 6.23 -14.55
N VAL A 258 -13.79 6.05 -13.57
CA VAL A 258 -12.38 6.46 -13.68
C VAL A 258 -11.67 5.63 -14.74
N LYS A 259 -11.09 6.31 -15.73
CA LYS A 259 -10.29 5.66 -16.77
C LYS A 259 -8.95 5.20 -16.22
N TRP A 260 -8.41 4.11 -16.78
CA TRP A 260 -7.11 3.54 -16.40
C TRP A 260 -5.97 4.58 -16.41
N ALA A 261 -5.94 5.51 -17.36
CA ALA A 261 -4.88 6.53 -17.44
C ALA A 261 -4.84 7.47 -16.21
N SER A 262 -5.99 7.70 -15.56
CA SER A 262 -6.12 8.55 -14.37
C SER A 262 -6.14 7.75 -13.06
N ARG A 263 -5.88 6.44 -13.11
CA ARG A 263 -6.00 5.57 -11.94
C ARG A 263 -5.05 5.93 -10.79
N TRP A 264 -3.92 6.56 -11.12
CA TRP A 264 -2.92 7.00 -10.15
C TRP A 264 -3.26 8.34 -9.49
N ASP A 265 -4.18 9.14 -10.05
CA ASP A 265 -4.46 10.49 -9.58
C ASP A 265 -4.94 10.50 -8.12
N THR A 266 -5.76 9.52 -7.72
CA THR A 266 -6.21 9.35 -6.33
C THR A 266 -5.05 9.06 -5.36
N TYR A 267 -4.03 8.33 -5.81
CA TYR A 267 -2.86 7.97 -5.01
C TYR A 267 -1.85 9.11 -4.89
N LEU A 268 -1.75 9.96 -5.91
CA LEU A 268 -0.88 11.14 -5.88
C LEU A 268 -1.41 12.25 -4.97
N THR A 269 -2.71 12.26 -4.69
CA THR A 269 -3.34 13.21 -3.77
C THR A 269 -3.30 12.77 -2.31
N MET A 270 -2.83 11.56 -2.02
CA MET A 270 -2.75 11.04 -0.66
C MET A 270 -1.67 11.79 0.13
N SER A 271 -1.94 12.08 1.39
CA SER A 271 -0.98 12.76 2.25
C SER A 271 0.14 11.79 2.60
N ASP A 272 1.29 11.94 1.96
CA ASP A 272 2.50 11.22 2.38
C ASP A 272 2.87 11.64 3.81
N VAL A 273 2.81 10.69 4.74
CA VAL A 273 3.42 10.85 6.06
C VAL A 273 4.94 10.82 5.84
N GLN A 274 5.51 12.02 5.77
CA GLN A 274 6.94 12.33 5.81
C GLN A 274 7.77 11.94 4.58
N ILE A 275 7.70 12.76 3.53
CA ILE A 275 8.91 13.05 2.76
C ILE A 275 9.60 14.26 3.41
N HIS A 276 10.67 14.01 4.16
CA HIS A 276 11.63 15.03 4.58
C HIS A 276 12.36 15.57 3.33
N TRP A 277 11.67 16.35 2.50
CA TRP A 277 12.24 17.02 1.33
C TRP A 277 13.35 18.04 1.73
N PHE A 278 13.41 18.41 3.01
CA PHE A 278 14.48 19.21 3.59
C PHE A 278 15.88 18.57 3.44
N SER A 279 15.98 17.26 3.26
CA SER A 279 17.26 16.57 3.01
C SER A 279 17.73 16.75 1.57
N ILE A 280 16.79 16.74 0.62
CA ILE A 280 17.09 16.85 -0.82
C ILE A 280 17.46 18.30 -1.16
N SER A 281 16.71 19.28 -0.65
CA SER A 281 17.00 20.70 -0.90
C SER A 281 18.35 21.15 -0.32
N ARG A 282 18.70 20.69 0.88
CA ARG A 282 20.02 20.99 1.47
C ARG A 282 21.18 20.32 0.73
N SER A 283 20.99 19.11 0.18
CA SER A 283 22.03 18.42 -0.59
C SER A 283 22.38 19.12 -1.92
N SER A 284 21.40 19.75 -2.58
CA SER A 284 21.65 20.52 -3.80
C SER A 284 22.33 21.85 -3.52
N ASP A 285 21.99 22.51 -2.41
CA ASP A 285 22.58 23.81 -2.06
C ASP A 285 24.04 23.68 -1.61
N ASP A 286 24.39 22.66 -0.84
CA ASP A 286 25.78 22.44 -0.40
C ASP A 286 26.71 22.13 -1.59
N ASN A 287 26.21 21.42 -2.61
CA ASN A 287 27.01 21.07 -3.79
C ASN A 287 27.23 22.25 -4.76
N ILE A 288 26.41 23.30 -4.66
CA ILE A 288 26.56 24.53 -5.46
C ILE A 288 27.37 25.60 -4.70
N LEU A 289 27.20 25.70 -3.38
CA LEU A 289 27.84 26.75 -2.57
C LEU A 289 29.34 26.48 -2.29
N LEU A 290 29.72 25.21 -2.11
CA LEU A 290 31.12 24.81 -1.84
C LEU A 290 32.07 25.12 -3.02
N PRO A 291 31.75 24.79 -4.29
CA PRO A 291 32.61 25.15 -5.42
C PRO A 291 32.76 26.66 -5.58
N LEU A 292 31.71 27.45 -5.35
CA LEU A 292 31.73 28.91 -5.47
C LEU A 292 32.64 29.56 -4.41
N HIS A 293 32.60 29.08 -3.16
CA HIS A 293 33.49 29.56 -2.11
C HIS A 293 34.96 29.20 -2.37
N VAL A 294 35.23 27.97 -2.81
CA VAL A 294 36.60 27.54 -3.15
C VAL A 294 37.14 28.32 -4.36
N HIS A 295 36.32 28.54 -5.39
CA HIS A 295 36.73 29.32 -6.56
C HIS A 295 36.97 30.80 -6.19
N GLY A 296 36.11 31.39 -5.36
CA GLY A 296 36.29 32.74 -4.83
C GLY A 296 37.55 32.90 -3.98
N PHE A 297 37.85 31.92 -3.12
CA PHE A 297 39.04 31.92 -2.27
C PHE A 297 40.34 31.75 -3.10
N VAL A 298 40.35 30.84 -4.07
CA VAL A 298 41.49 30.67 -5.00
C VAL A 298 41.72 31.94 -5.83
N ARG A 299 40.65 32.59 -6.30
CA ARG A 299 40.74 33.84 -7.06
C ARG A 299 41.28 34.99 -6.19
N ARG A 300 40.90 35.06 -4.91
CA ARG A 300 41.40 36.04 -3.94
C ARG A 300 42.88 35.84 -3.60
N ILE A 301 43.35 34.59 -3.45
CA ILE A 301 44.77 34.27 -3.27
C ILE A 301 45.57 34.63 -4.52
N ARG A 302 45.05 34.34 -5.72
CA ARG A 302 45.73 34.65 -6.99
C ARG A 302 45.89 36.16 -7.19
N CYS A 303 44.89 36.97 -6.84
CA CYS A 303 45.00 38.43 -6.89
C CYS A 303 45.94 39.03 -5.82
N ARG A 304 46.10 38.36 -4.66
CA ARG A 304 47.01 38.85 -3.61
C ARG A 304 48.49 38.64 -3.93
N LYS A 305 48.82 37.73 -4.86
CA LYS A 305 50.20 37.50 -5.35
C LYS A 305 50.61 38.40 -6.53
N THR A 306 49.72 39.28 -7.01
CA THR A 306 49.98 40.18 -8.16
C THR A 306 50.04 41.66 -7.78
N LEU A 307 50.25 41.99 -6.50
CA LEU A 307 50.58 43.35 -6.06
C LEU A 307 52.11 43.48 -5.95
N PRO A 308 52.77 44.29 -6.80
CA PRO A 308 54.20 44.55 -6.68
C PRO A 308 54.47 45.39 -5.42
N HIS A 309 55.49 45.01 -4.65
CA HIS A 309 56.15 45.93 -3.74
C HIS A 309 56.80 47.03 -4.57
N SER A 310 56.25 48.24 -4.48
CA SER A 310 56.95 49.50 -4.74
C SER A 310 56.92 50.33 -3.47
#